data_AF-A0A4U9TCK1-F1
#
_entry.id   AF-A0A4U9TCK1-F1
#
_cell.length_a   1.000
_cell.length_b   1.000
_cell.length_c   1.000
_cell.angle_alpha   90.00
_cell.angle_beta   90.00
_cell.angle_gamma   90.00
#
_symmetry.space_group_name_H-M   'P 1'
#
loop_
_entity.id
_entity.type
_entity.pdbx_description
1 polymer ?
#
loop_
_entity_poly.entity_id
_entity_poly.type
_entity_poly.pdbx_seq_one_letter_code
_entity_poly.pdbx_strand_id
1 'polypeptide(L)'
;MSAYLHAASMVKVGVYIYARAILSADAVPHIIGWVGIVMATITLIYGFLMYLPQKDMKRLLAWSTITQLSYIFLALSISIFGSKTAFLGGVAYIFNHAFAKSLFFLVAGALSYSCGTRMLRVCRA
;
A
#
# COMPACT_ATOMS: atom_id res chain seq x y z
N MET A 1 -6.78 -11.60 -14.17
CA MET A 1 -5.78 -12.10 -13.21
C MET A 1 -4.37 -11.57 -13.55
N SER A 2 -3.94 -11.58 -14.82
CA SER A 2 -2.66 -11.02 -15.27
C SER A 2 -2.43 -9.53 -14.89
N ALA A 3 -3.37 -8.63 -15.17
CA ALA A 3 -3.26 -7.22 -14.78
C ALA A 3 -3.13 -6.99 -13.25
N TYR A 4 -3.67 -7.91 -12.43
CA TYR A 4 -3.59 -7.84 -10.97
C TYR A 4 -2.24 -8.31 -10.44
N LEU A 5 -1.68 -9.37 -11.02
CA LEU A 5 -0.33 -9.83 -10.70
C LEU A 5 0.72 -8.79 -11.08
N HIS A 6 0.53 -8.13 -12.23
CA HIS A 6 1.40 -7.05 -12.68
C HIS A 6 1.30 -5.81 -11.78
N ALA A 7 0.10 -5.42 -11.34
CA ALA A 7 -0.07 -4.31 -10.40
C ALA A 7 0.53 -4.63 -9.02
N ALA A 8 0.38 -5.86 -8.52
CA ALA A 8 0.92 -6.28 -7.23
C ALA A 8 2.46 -6.38 -7.22
N SER A 9 3.09 -6.74 -8.34
CA SER A 9 4.54 -6.74 -8.47
C SER A 9 5.11 -5.32 -8.63
N MET A 10 4.49 -4.48 -9.47
CA MET A 10 4.90 -3.08 -9.68
C MET A 10 4.97 -2.28 -8.38
N VAL A 11 4.00 -2.50 -7.50
CA VAL A 11 3.90 -1.83 -6.21
C VAL A 11 5.06 -2.22 -5.27
N LYS A 12 5.41 -3.52 -5.19
CA LYS A 12 6.51 -4.00 -4.34
C LYS A 12 7.87 -3.57 -4.88
N VAL A 13 8.02 -3.50 -6.20
CA VAL A 13 9.24 -2.98 -6.84
C VAL A 13 9.47 -1.52 -6.47
N GLY A 14 8.44 -0.67 -6.46
CA GLY A 14 8.56 0.73 -6.04
C GLY A 14 9.09 0.88 -4.60
N VAL A 15 8.55 0.09 -3.67
CA VAL A 15 9.00 0.09 -2.27
C VAL A 15 10.44 -0.44 -2.15
N TYR A 16 10.79 -1.49 -2.89
CA TYR A 16 12.14 -2.05 -2.89
C TYR A 16 13.18 -1.05 -3.43
N ILE A 17 12.87 -0.36 -4.53
CA ILE A 17 13.76 0.65 -5.11
C ILE A 17 13.98 1.79 -4.10
N TYR A 18 12.91 2.24 -3.42
CA TYR A 18 13.02 3.28 -2.41
C TYR A 18 13.88 2.83 -1.22
N ALA A 19 13.66 1.63 -0.69
CA ALA A 19 14.47 1.06 0.38
C ALA A 19 15.94 0.91 -0.03
N ARG A 20 16.20 0.41 -1.25
CA ARG A 20 17.55 0.26 -1.79
C ARG A 20 18.24 1.61 -1.99
N ALA A 21 17.52 2.63 -2.46
CA ALA A 21 18.08 3.97 -2.62
C ALA A 21 18.54 4.56 -1.27
N ILE A 22 17.79 4.30 -0.19
CA ILE A 22 18.17 4.69 1.17
C ILE A 22 19.42 3.93 1.64
N LEU A 23 19.51 2.63 1.35
CA LEU A 23 20.65 1.77 1.74
C LEU A 23 21.93 2.05 0.92
N SER A 24 21.80 2.44 -0.34
CA SER A 24 22.92 2.73 -1.25
C SER A 24 23.52 4.12 -1.05
N ALA A 25 22.79 5.04 -0.43
CA ALA A 25 23.27 6.38 -0.18
C ALA A 25 23.98 6.44 1.19
N ASP A 26 25.31 6.56 1.14
CA ASP A 26 26.20 6.55 2.32
C ASP A 26 25.80 7.60 3.38
N ALA A 27 25.30 8.76 2.93
CA ALA A 27 24.63 9.75 3.76
C ALA A 27 23.42 10.33 3.02
N VAL A 28 22.21 9.85 3.32
CA VAL A 28 20.99 10.43 2.77
C VAL A 28 20.73 11.79 3.44
N PRO A 29 20.60 12.89 2.69
CA PRO A 29 20.16 14.17 3.23
C PRO A 29 18.85 14.05 4.02
N HIS A 30 18.80 14.61 5.23
CA HIS A 30 17.60 14.65 6.06
C HIS A 30 16.39 15.29 5.34
N ILE A 31 16.66 16.18 4.37
CA ILE A 31 15.62 16.81 3.54
C ILE A 31 14.79 15.77 2.78
N ILE A 32 15.40 14.67 2.31
CA ILE A 32 14.72 13.61 1.57
C ILE A 32 13.79 12.81 2.50
N GLY A 33 14.20 12.61 3.75
CA GLY A 33 13.35 12.01 4.78
C GLY A 33 12.11 12.86 5.06
N TRP A 34 12.29 14.17 5.23
CA TRP A 34 11.19 15.10 5.46
C TRP A 34 10.22 15.16 4.27
N VAL A 35 10.72 15.29 3.05
CA VAL A 35 9.89 15.28 1.83
C VAL A 35 9.11 13.96 1.72
N GLY A 36 9.78 12.83 1.99
CA GLY A 36 9.14 11.51 1.99
C GLY A 36 8.00 11.40 3.02
N ILE A 37 8.22 11.87 4.25
CA ILE A 37 7.20 11.87 5.31
C ILE A 37 6.01 12.74 4.90
N VAL A 38 6.24 13.96 4.42
CA VAL A 38 5.16 14.88 4.03
C VAL A 38 4.34 14.29 2.88
N MET A 39 4.99 13.82 1.82
CA MET A 39 4.32 13.22 0.66
C MET A 39 3.56 11.94 1.03
N ALA A 40 4.16 11.07 1.86
CA ALA A 40 3.50 9.85 2.33
C ALA A 40 2.27 10.17 3.17
N THR A 41 2.35 11.17 4.05
CA THR A 41 1.24 11.59 4.93
C THR A 41 0.09 12.18 4.12
N ILE A 42 0.38 13.06 3.14
CA ILE A 42 -0.65 13.61 2.24
C ILE A 42 -1.34 12.49 1.47
N THR A 43 -0.56 11.55 0.92
CA THR A 43 -1.09 10.42 0.14
C THR A 43 -1.96 9.51 1.02
N LEU A 44 -1.55 9.29 2.27
CA LEU A 44 -2.30 8.48 3.24
C LEU A 44 -3.66 9.12 3.55
N ILE A 45 -3.69 10.41 3.87
CA ILE A 45 -4.93 11.13 4.17
C ILE A 45 -5.84 11.17 2.94
N TYR A 46 -5.28 11.53 1.78
CA TYR A 46 -6.03 11.58 0.53
C TYR A 46 -6.61 10.22 0.14
N GLY A 47 -5.80 9.16 0.22
CA GLY A 47 -6.24 7.81 -0.07
C GLY A 47 -7.33 7.32 0.90
N PHE A 48 -7.26 7.72 2.18
CA PHE A 48 -8.27 7.37 3.17
C PHE A 48 -9.60 8.10 2.92
N LEU A 49 -9.55 9.39 2.59
CA LEU A 49 -10.75 10.15 2.23
C LEU A 49 -11.44 9.59 0.99
N MET A 50 -10.67 9.19 -0.03
CA MET A 50 -11.21 8.64 -1.27
C MET A 50 -11.65 7.18 -1.15
N TYR A 51 -11.22 6.47 -0.11
CA TYR A 51 -11.64 5.11 0.20
C TYR A 51 -13.10 5.03 0.69
N LEU A 52 -13.51 5.94 1.59
CA LEU A 52 -14.84 5.93 2.23
C LEU A 52 -16.04 5.95 1.26
N PRO A 53 -16.07 6.78 0.19
CA PRO A 53 -17.23 6.87 -0.69
C PRO A 53 -17.33 5.72 -1.71
N GLN A 54 -16.38 4.79 -1.76
CA GLN A 54 -16.35 3.78 -2.83
C GLN A 54 -17.37 2.66 -2.62
N LYS A 55 -18.15 2.39 -3.68
CA LYS A 55 -19.19 1.35 -3.70
C LYS A 55 -18.76 0.09 -4.47
N ASP A 56 -17.70 0.19 -5.25
CA ASP A 56 -17.13 -0.92 -6.00
C ASP A 56 -16.07 -1.63 -5.16
N MET A 57 -16.23 -2.94 -4.97
CA MET A 57 -15.34 -3.72 -4.10
C MET A 57 -13.88 -3.69 -4.58
N LYS A 58 -13.66 -3.72 -5.91
CA LYS A 58 -12.31 -3.62 -6.50
C LYS A 58 -11.67 -2.24 -6.29
N ARG A 59 -12.43 -1.15 -6.44
CA ARG A 59 -11.90 0.22 -6.23
C ARG A 59 -11.60 0.46 -4.76
N LEU A 60 -12.49 -0.01 -3.88
CA LEU A 60 -12.30 0.05 -2.44
C LEU A 60 -11.00 -0.67 -2.02
N LEU A 61 -10.74 -1.85 -2.58
CA LEU A 61 -9.49 -2.58 -2.36
C LEU A 61 -8.25 -1.85 -2.91
N ALA A 62 -8.36 -1.17 -4.05
CA ALA A 62 -7.27 -0.37 -4.62
C ALA A 62 -6.91 0.84 -3.74
N TRP A 63 -7.90 1.59 -3.25
CA TRP A 63 -7.62 2.71 -2.32
C TRP A 63 -7.02 2.24 -0.99
N SER A 64 -7.45 1.08 -0.50
CA SER A 64 -6.83 0.46 0.67
C SER A 64 -5.39 -0.02 0.41
N THR A 65 -5.02 -0.39 -0.83
CA THR A 65 -3.60 -0.65 -1.14
C THR A 65 -2.77 0.63 -1.11
N ILE A 66 -3.28 1.73 -1.68
CA ILE A 66 -2.58 3.01 -1.74
C ILE A 66 -2.25 3.50 -0.32
N THR A 67 -3.24 3.48 0.58
CA THR A 67 -3.04 3.92 1.98
C THR A 67 -2.04 3.03 2.73
N GLN A 68 -2.11 1.71 2.59
CA GLN A 68 -1.17 0.79 3.23
C GLN A 68 0.25 0.93 2.69
N LEU A 69 0.41 1.25 1.41
CA LEU A 69 1.71 1.58 0.83
C LEU A 69 2.26 2.89 1.37
N SER A 70 1.43 3.92 1.49
CA SER A 70 1.84 5.19 2.10
C SER A 70 2.38 4.99 3.51
N TYR A 71 1.80 4.09 4.31
CA TYR A 71 2.35 3.72 5.62
C TYR A 71 3.76 3.11 5.53
N ILE A 72 4.00 2.24 4.55
CA ILE A 72 5.33 1.63 4.34
C ILE A 72 6.34 2.70 3.90
N PHE A 73 5.97 3.58 2.99
CA PHE A 73 6.81 4.70 2.57
C PHE A 73 7.13 5.63 3.73
N LEU A 74 6.14 5.95 4.59
CA LEU A 74 6.34 6.77 5.78
C LEU A 74 7.35 6.12 6.73
N ALA A 75 7.21 4.81 7.00
CA ALA A 75 8.17 4.06 7.82
C ALA A 75 9.59 4.06 7.24
N LEU A 76 9.74 3.90 5.92
CA LEU A 76 11.02 3.98 5.23
C LEU A 76 11.61 5.39 5.29
N SER A 77 10.80 6.44 5.16
CA SER A 77 11.25 7.82 5.29
C SER A 77 11.71 8.15 6.72
N ILE A 78 11.06 7.60 7.75
CA ILE A 78 11.52 7.72 9.15
C ILE A 78 12.83 6.96 9.39
N SER A 79 13.04 5.82 8.70
CA SER A 79 14.29 5.07 8.80
C SER A 79 15.53 5.87 8.40
N ILE A 80 15.37 6.88 7.54
CA ILE A 80 16.47 7.78 7.11
C ILE A 80 17.07 8.55 8.30
N PHE A 81 16.28 8.82 9.35
CA PHE A 81 16.72 9.48 10.57
C PHE A 81 17.48 8.54 11.54
N GLY A 82 17.89 7.36 11.08
CA GLY A 82 18.66 6.39 11.86
C GLY A 82 17.82 5.35 12.63
N SER A 83 16.50 5.33 12.43
CA SER A 83 15.61 4.41 13.14
C SER A 83 15.57 3.02 12.49
N LYS A 84 16.35 2.08 13.04
CA LYS A 84 16.34 0.67 12.60
C LYS A 84 15.00 -0.03 12.84
N THR A 85 14.24 0.39 13.85
CA THR A 85 12.92 -0.16 14.15
C THR A 85 11.89 0.22 13.09
N ALA A 86 11.97 1.45 12.55
CA ALA A 86 11.12 1.91 11.46
C ALA A 86 11.36 1.09 10.17
N PHE A 87 12.62 0.76 9.87
CA PHE A 87 12.96 -0.10 8.74
C PHE A 87 12.37 -1.51 8.89
N LEU A 88 12.63 -2.16 10.03
CA LEU A 88 12.13 -3.51 10.30
C LEU A 88 10.60 -3.56 10.30
N GLY A 89 9.97 -2.55 10.92
CA GLY A 89 8.53 -2.39 10.93
C GLY A 89 7.95 -2.23 9.52
N GLY A 90 8.57 -1.39 8.68
CA GLY A 90 8.18 -1.23 7.28
C GLY A 90 8.27 -2.53 6.48
N VAL A 91 9.36 -3.29 6.63
CA VAL A 91 9.55 -4.59 5.97
C VAL A 91 8.52 -5.61 6.44
N ALA A 92 8.33 -5.78 7.75
CA ALA A 92 7.33 -6.68 8.31
C ALA A 92 5.91 -6.32 7.84
N TYR A 93 5.61 -5.02 7.73
CA TYR A 93 4.33 -4.54 7.24
C TYR A 93 4.10 -4.88 5.76
N ILE A 94 5.13 -4.89 4.91
CA ILE A 94 5.02 -5.35 3.51
C ILE A 94 4.55 -6.81 3.44
N PHE A 95 5.13 -7.68 4.27
CA PHE A 95 4.73 -9.10 4.32
C PHE A 95 3.27 -9.23 4.73
N ASN A 96 2.89 -8.61 5.86
CA ASN A 96 1.51 -8.64 6.34
C ASN A 96 0.52 -8.07 5.32
N HIS A 97 0.87 -6.94 4.69
CA HIS A 97 0.10 -6.31 3.63
C HIS A 97 -0.13 -7.25 2.44
N ALA A 98 0.92 -7.93 1.98
CA ALA A 98 0.84 -8.85 0.85
C ALA A 98 -0.09 -10.02 1.12
N PHE A 99 -0.01 -10.63 2.31
CA PHE A 99 -0.90 -11.72 2.72
C PHE A 99 -2.35 -11.25 2.88
N ALA A 100 -2.58 -10.14 3.56
CA ALA A 100 -3.93 -9.61 3.73
C ALA A 100 -4.57 -9.29 2.37
N LYS A 101 -3.82 -8.65 1.46
CA LYS A 101 -4.36 -8.27 0.14
C LYS A 101 -4.62 -9.46 -0.77
N SER A 102 -3.78 -10.48 -0.78
CA SER A 102 -4.05 -11.68 -1.59
C SER A 102 -5.36 -12.35 -1.17
N LEU A 103 -5.58 -12.49 0.15
CA LEU A 103 -6.83 -13.03 0.70
C LEU A 103 -8.04 -12.16 0.35
N PHE A 104 -7.95 -10.84 0.54
CA PHE A 104 -9.06 -9.94 0.23
C PHE A 104 -9.42 -9.92 -1.26
N PHE A 105 -8.43 -10.01 -2.16
CA PHE A 105 -8.73 -10.12 -3.60
C PHE A 105 -9.34 -11.46 -3.98
N LEU A 106 -8.95 -12.56 -3.31
CA LEU A 106 -9.55 -13.87 -3.50
C LEU A 106 -11.02 -13.86 -3.06
N VAL A 107 -11.31 -13.36 -1.86
CA VAL A 107 -12.68 -13.25 -1.32
C VAL A 107 -13.53 -12.33 -2.19
N ALA A 108 -13.02 -11.15 -2.57
CA ALA A 108 -13.74 -10.24 -3.46
C ALA A 108 -13.99 -10.84 -4.86
N GLY A 109 -13.06 -11.66 -5.37
CA GLY A 109 -13.23 -12.42 -6.60
C GLY A 109 -14.34 -13.46 -6.49
N ALA A 110 -14.34 -14.27 -5.42
CA ALA A 110 -15.36 -15.28 -5.16
C ALA A 110 -16.75 -14.65 -5.00
N LEU A 111 -16.88 -13.59 -4.19
CA LEU A 111 -18.13 -12.86 -4.00
C LEU A 111 -18.65 -12.25 -5.32
N SER A 112 -17.76 -11.67 -6.12
CA SER A 112 -18.14 -11.13 -7.43
C SER A 112 -18.59 -12.21 -8.41
N TYR A 113 -18.07 -13.43 -8.30
CA TYR A 113 -18.48 -14.57 -9.11
C TYR A 113 -19.86 -15.08 -8.67
N SER A 114 -20.09 -15.22 -7.37
CA SER A 114 -21.36 -15.68 -6.81
C SER A 114 -22.52 -14.69 -6.99
N CYS A 115 -22.29 -13.39 -6.79
CA CYS A 115 -23.33 -12.36 -6.97
C CYS A 115 -23.52 -11.91 -8.43
N GLY A 116 -22.60 -12.24 -9.34
CA GLY A 116 -22.59 -11.73 -10.72
C GLY A 116 -22.33 -10.21 -10.83
N THR A 117 -22.12 -9.51 -9.71
CA THR A 117 -21.90 -8.05 -9.66
C THR A 117 -20.67 -7.72 -8.81
N ARG A 118 -20.06 -6.57 -9.09
CA ARG A 118 -18.91 -6.03 -8.35
C ARG A 118 -19.28 -4.95 -7.32
N MET A 119 -20.56 -4.63 -7.21
CA MET A 119 -21.07 -3.55 -6.37
C MET A 119 -21.42 -4.07 -4.96
N LEU A 120 -20.84 -3.43 -3.94
CA LEU A 120 -21.06 -3.79 -2.54
C LEU A 120 -22.54 -3.66 -2.11
N ARG A 121 -23.30 -2.75 -2.74
CA ARG A 121 -24.73 -2.55 -2.41
C ARG A 121 -25.63 -3.71 -2.85
N VAL A 122 -25.29 -4.37 -3.95
CA VAL A 122 -26.12 -5.43 -4.52
C VAL A 122 -25.79 -6.77 -3.89
N CYS A 123 -24.53 -6.95 -3.47
CA CYS A 123 -24.06 -8.13 -2.76
C CYS A 123 -24.15 -7.88 -1.24
N ARG A 124 -25.34 -7.53 -0.74
CA ARG A 124 -25.65 -7.45 0.68
C ARG A 124 -26.52 -8.65 1.03
N ALA A 125 -25.91 -9.67 1.64
CA ALA A 125 -26.64 -10.79 2.24
C ALA A 125 -27.51 -10.28 3.40
#